data_AF-A0A5K3FL82-F1
#
_entry.id   AF-A0A5K3FL82-F1
#
_cell.length_a   1.000
_cell.length_b   1.000
_cell.length_c   1.000
_cell.angle_alpha   90.00
_cell.angle_beta   90.00
_cell.angle_gamma   90.00
#
_symmetry.space_group_name_H-M   'P 1'
#
loop_
_entity.id
_entity.type
_entity.pdbx_description
1 polymer ?
#
loop_
_entity_poly.entity_id
_entity_poly.type
_entity_poly.pdbx_seq_one_letter_code
_entity_poly.pdbx_strand_id
1 'polypeptide(L)'
;MYGMIQGCNKSRLALQYGEEQVRIWRRAYDGKPPPLSRDQKHHPIHDPKYANLHSSMVPDTESLEDAYERLMPLWNDEIVPTIK
;
A
#
# COMPACT_ATOMS: atom_id res chain seq x y z
N MET A 1 -0.21 -0.42 0.96
CA MET A 1 0.88 0.58 0.88
C MET A 1 0.29 1.95 0.65
N TYR A 2 0.72 2.96 1.41
CA TYR A 2 0.10 4.29 1.36
C TYR A 2 0.53 5.14 0.15
N GLY A 3 1.41 4.65 -0.72
CA GLY A 3 1.87 5.42 -1.88
C GLY A 3 2.44 6.78 -1.51
N MET A 4 2.12 7.79 -2.31
CA MET A 4 2.63 9.16 -2.15
C MET A 4 2.24 9.81 -0.81
N ILE A 5 1.16 9.36 -0.15
CA ILE A 5 0.73 9.95 1.13
C ILE A 5 1.48 9.39 2.35
N GLN A 6 2.41 8.46 2.14
CA GLN A 6 3.25 7.92 3.20
C GLN A 6 4.07 9.02 3.89
N GLY A 7 4.00 9.08 5.22
CA GLY A 7 4.73 10.08 6.02
C GLY A 7 4.19 11.52 5.94
N CYS A 8 3.14 11.77 5.16
CA CYS A 8 2.54 13.10 5.04
C CYS A 8 1.59 13.42 6.20
N ASN A 9 1.56 14.69 6.61
CA ASN A 9 0.62 15.17 7.61
C ASN A 9 -0.81 15.24 7.03
N LYS A 10 -1.79 14.72 7.76
CA LYS A 10 -3.20 14.65 7.32
C LYS A 10 -3.79 16.02 7.01
N SER A 11 -3.51 17.03 7.84
CA SER A 11 -4.02 18.39 7.64
C SER A 11 -3.44 19.01 6.37
N ARG A 12 -2.15 18.75 6.07
CA ARG A 12 -1.53 19.18 4.82
C ARG A 12 -2.15 18.52 3.60
N LEU A 13 -2.43 17.22 3.68
CA LEU A 13 -3.11 16.49 2.60
C LEU A 13 -4.53 16.99 2.37
N ALA A 14 -5.27 17.27 3.45
CA ALA A 14 -6.63 17.81 3.37
C ALA A 14 -6.65 19.19 2.70
N LEU A 15 -5.66 20.04 2.97
CA LEU A 15 -5.53 21.34 2.30
C LEU A 15 -5.22 21.19 0.79
N GLN A 16 -4.45 20.17 0.40
CA GLN A 16 -4.03 19.98 -0.99
C GLN A 16 -5.05 19.23 -1.85
N TYR A 17 -5.71 18.22 -1.28
CA TYR A 17 -6.57 17.28 -2.03
C TYR A 17 -8.03 17.30 -1.57
N GLY A 18 -8.35 18.02 -0.49
CA GLY A 18 -9.67 18.03 0.13
C GLY A 18 -9.84 16.93 1.18
N GLU A 19 -10.63 17.24 2.22
CA GLU A 19 -10.90 16.29 3.31
C GLU A 19 -11.60 15.02 2.82
N GLU A 20 -12.55 15.16 1.89
CA GLU A 20 -13.32 14.01 1.40
C GLU A 20 -12.45 13.04 0.61
N GLN A 21 -11.54 13.54 -0.24
CA GLN A 21 -10.60 12.70 -0.98
C GLN A 21 -9.65 11.96 -0.03
N VAL A 22 -9.12 12.65 0.97
CA VAL A 22 -8.27 12.05 2.00
C VAL A 22 -9.05 11.03 2.84
N ARG A 23 -10.34 11.24 3.06
CA ARG A 23 -11.23 10.29 3.73
C ARG A 23 -11.41 9.04 2.89
N ILE A 24 -11.67 9.17 1.59
CA ILE A 24 -11.79 8.05 0.65
C ILE A 24 -10.52 7.19 0.68
N TRP A 25 -9.34 7.77 0.45
CA TRP A 25 -8.06 7.05 0.47
C TRP A 25 -7.76 6.32 1.79
N ARG A 26 -8.39 6.73 2.90
CA ARG A 26 -8.12 6.17 4.23
C ARG A 26 -9.21 5.24 4.73
N ARG A 27 -10.39 5.20 4.10
CA ARG A 27 -11.56 4.48 4.61
C ARG A 27 -12.30 3.66 3.58
N ALA A 28 -12.21 3.99 2.29
CA ALA A 28 -12.82 3.18 1.25
C ALA A 28 -12.01 1.88 1.06
N TYR A 29 -12.70 0.80 0.75
CA TYR A 29 -12.09 -0.51 0.53
C TYR A 29 -11.18 -0.52 -0.70
N ASP A 30 -11.64 0.12 -1.78
CA ASP A 30 -10.98 0.35 -3.06
C ASP A 30 -10.22 1.69 -3.12
N GLY A 31 -10.22 2.45 -2.02
CA GLY A 31 -9.64 3.80 -1.95
C GLY A 31 -8.12 3.79 -2.11
N LYS A 32 -7.64 3.94 -3.35
CA LYS A 32 -6.21 3.90 -3.68
C LYS A 32 -5.60 5.31 -3.72
N PRO A 33 -4.63 5.63 -2.85
CA PRO A 33 -3.88 6.89 -2.94
C PRO A 33 -3.02 6.96 -4.22
N PRO A 34 -2.55 8.14 -4.62
CA PRO A 34 -1.63 8.28 -5.74
C PRO A 34 -0.35 7.44 -5.55
N PRO A 35 0.17 6.81 -6.62
CA PRO A 35 1.38 5.98 -6.56
C PRO A 35 2.60 6.78 -6.14
N LEU A 36 3.47 6.15 -5.34
CA LEU A 36 4.79 6.67 -5.09
C LEU A 36 5.69 6.39 -6.31
N SER A 37 6.46 7.39 -6.75
CA SER A 37 7.41 7.16 -7.85
C SER A 37 8.49 6.16 -7.42
N ARG A 38 8.80 5.20 -8.31
CA ARG A 38 9.86 4.20 -8.11
C ARG A 38 11.25 4.82 -8.03
N ASP A 39 11.46 6.04 -8.53
CA ASP A 39 12.74 6.74 -8.42
C ASP A 39 12.97 7.35 -7.04
N GLN A 40 11.93 7.42 -6.20
CA GLN A 40 12.05 7.97 -4.86
C GLN A 40 12.90 7.06 -3.97
N LYS A 41 13.89 7.64 -3.28
CA LYS A 41 14.82 6.90 -2.40
C LYS A 41 14.12 6.01 -1.36
N HIS A 42 12.95 6.41 -0.89
CA HIS A 42 12.19 5.68 0.12
C HIS A 42 11.17 4.70 -0.47
N HIS A 43 11.14 4.53 -1.80
CA HIS A 43 10.31 3.52 -2.43
C HIS A 43 10.76 2.13 -1.97
N PRO A 44 9.85 1.22 -1.58
CA PRO A 44 10.20 -0.10 -1.06
C PRO A 44 11.03 -0.96 -2.02
N ILE A 45 10.99 -0.67 -3.32
CA ILE A 45 11.84 -1.35 -4.31
C ILE A 45 13.35 -1.21 -4.02
N HIS A 46 13.75 -0.16 -3.30
CA HIS A 46 15.13 0.09 -2.90
C HIS A 46 15.46 -0.45 -1.51
N ASP A 47 14.49 -1.00 -0.78
CA ASP A 47 14.71 -1.55 0.56
C ASP A 47 15.25 -3.00 0.43
N PRO A 48 16.43 -3.31 1.01
CA PRO A 48 17.04 -4.64 0.92
C PRO A 48 16.15 -5.80 1.36
N LYS A 49 15.16 -5.55 2.24
CA LYS A 49 14.20 -6.57 2.67
C LYS A 49 13.41 -7.17 1.50
N TYR A 50 13.25 -6.43 0.40
CA TYR A 50 12.48 -6.85 -0.78
C TYR A 50 13.38 -7.22 -1.97
N ALA A 51 14.70 -7.31 -1.80
CA ALA A 51 15.65 -7.55 -2.89
C ALA A 51 15.42 -8.88 -3.65
N ASN A 52 14.81 -9.87 -2.99
CA ASN A 52 14.51 -11.18 -3.59
C ASN A 52 13.15 -11.23 -4.29
N LEU A 53 12.37 -10.16 -4.24
CA LEU A 53 11.08 -10.09 -4.92
C LEU A 53 11.27 -9.54 -6.34
N HIS A 54 10.51 -10.07 -7.29
CA HIS A 54 10.39 -9.45 -8.60
C HIS A 54 9.82 -8.03 -8.44
N SER A 55 10.38 -7.06 -9.17
CA SER A 55 10.04 -5.64 -9.03
C SER A 55 8.56 -5.29 -9.29
N SER A 56 7.84 -6.15 -10.02
CA SER A 56 6.39 -6.01 -10.23
C SER A 56 5.56 -6.39 -9.00
N MET A 57 6.13 -7.17 -8.07
CA MET A 57 5.45 -7.59 -6.84
C MET A 57 5.57 -6.56 -5.71
N VAL A 58 6.39 -5.52 -5.91
CA VAL A 58 6.52 -4.42 -4.96
C VAL A 58 5.56 -3.31 -5.39
N PRO A 59 4.46 -3.06 -4.64
CA PRO A 59 3.48 -2.06 -5.05
C PRO A 59 4.03 -0.63 -4.98
N ASP A 60 3.47 0.25 -5.79
CA ASP A 60 3.76 1.68 -5.73
C ASP A 60 2.69 2.42 -4.88
N THR A 61 1.51 1.80 -4.73
CA THR A 61 0.37 2.19 -3.87
C THR A 61 -0.59 0.99 -3.82
N GLU A 62 -1.37 0.86 -2.76
CA GLU A 62 -2.41 -0.16 -2.64
C GLU A 62 -3.65 0.41 -1.93
N SER A 63 -4.82 -0.11 -2.31
CA SER A 63 -6.05 -0.05 -1.52
C SER A 63 -6.08 -1.16 -0.45
N LEU A 64 -7.18 -1.24 0.33
CA LEU A 64 -7.39 -2.38 1.23
C LEU A 64 -7.72 -3.65 0.44
N GLU A 65 -8.42 -3.52 -0.68
CA GLU A 65 -8.69 -4.61 -1.62
C GLU A 65 -7.41 -5.25 -2.16
N ASP A 66 -6.48 -4.46 -2.69
CA ASP A 66 -5.19 -4.96 -3.19
C ASP A 66 -4.43 -5.74 -2.10
N ALA A 67 -4.45 -5.21 -0.87
CA ALA A 67 -3.80 -5.84 0.28
C ALA A 67 -4.49 -7.15 0.69
N TYR A 68 -5.82 -7.21 0.61
CA TYR A 68 -6.60 -8.43 0.83
C TYR A 68 -6.23 -9.48 -0.20
N GLU A 69 -6.28 -9.15 -1.49
CA GLU A 69 -5.94 -10.08 -2.58
C GLU A 69 -4.53 -10.66 -2.45
N ARG A 70 -3.55 -9.83 -2.05
CA ARG A 70 -2.18 -10.29 -1.81
C ARG A 70 -2.05 -11.16 -0.55
N LEU A 71 -2.85 -10.91 0.48
CA LEU A 71 -2.82 -11.65 1.74
C LEU A 71 -3.50 -13.02 1.63
N MET A 72 -4.56 -13.14 0.83
CA MET A 72 -5.39 -14.35 0.80
C MET A 72 -4.66 -15.63 0.40
N PRO A 73 -3.74 -15.64 -0.59
CA PRO A 73 -2.93 -16.83 -0.89
C PRO A 73 -2.11 -17.29 0.32
N LEU A 74 -1.39 -16.36 0.97
CA LEU A 74 -0.62 -16.67 2.19
C LEU A 74 -1.52 -17.22 3.30
N TRP A 75 -2.69 -16.62 3.48
CA TRP A 75 -3.65 -17.07 4.47
C TRP A 75 -4.14 -18.49 4.19
N ASN A 76 -4.66 -18.76 2.98
CA ASN A 76 -5.29 -20.04 2.66
C ASN A 76 -4.28 -21.18 2.52
N ASP A 77 -3.12 -20.91 1.93
CA ASP A 77 -2.19 -21.97 1.50
C ASP A 77 -1.13 -22.27 2.57
N GLU A 78 -0.77 -21.29 3.40
CA GLU A 78 0.27 -21.45 4.43
C GLU A 78 -0.27 -21.34 5.85
N ILE A 79 -1.07 -20.31 6.16
CA ILE A 79 -1.49 -20.06 7.54
C ILE A 79 -2.61 -21.03 7.95
N VAL A 80 -3.71 -21.11 7.21
CA VAL A 80 -4.88 -21.94 7.54
C VAL A 80 -4.50 -23.41 7.81
N PRO A 81 -3.67 -24.08 6.99
CA PRO A 81 -3.27 -25.47 7.26
C PRO A 81 -2.47 -25.67 8.56
N THR A 82 -1.87 -24.61 9.10
CA THR A 82 -1.07 -24.68 10.35
C THR A 82 -1.89 -24.46 11.62
N ILE A 83 -3.14 -24.00 11.48
CA ILE A 83 -4.05 -23.78 12.61
C ILE A 83 -4.68 -25.13 12.99
N LYS A 84 -4.53 -25.54 14.25
CA LYS A 84 -5.09 -26.77 14.84
C LYS A 84 -6.41 -26.52 15.55
#